data_AF-M7SVZ4-F1
#
_entry.id   AF-M7SVZ4-F1
#
_cell.length_a   1.000
_cell.length_b   1.000
_cell.length_c   1.000
_cell.angle_alpha   90.00
_cell.angle_beta   90.00
_cell.angle_gamma   90.00
#
_symmetry.space_group_name_H-M   'P 1'
#
loop_
_entity.id
_entity.type
_entity.pdbx_description
1 polymer ?
#
loop_
_entity_poly.entity_id
_entity_poly.type
_entity_poly.pdbx_seq_one_letter_code
_entity_poly.pdbx_strand_id
1 'polypeptide(L)'
;MVPCANLIGFAGQELSRKLPHMLGILIETTTLVGTGELTEELLAERTTSLSRIIAILLLVSYVVFIFFQTQSHHSIYDNVFEHDEGRDEDGHKDIHKDKLTLTECIIALAISVALVTFIAIALVNEIHHVVTEQGVSDPFMGLILVPLVEKAAEHLTAIDEAWDNQINFALSHCIGSTIQTAMLNAPLVVIVGWGLNLPMDFSFEIFDIAMLIISIITVGNFLRDQKSDYLEGFLCVIVYVAIAVAAAFYPNPPEVTQAHH
;
A
#
# COMPACT_ATOMS: atom_id res chain seq x y z
N MET A 1 4.86 -30.45 -6.23
CA MET A 1 5.00 -29.02 -6.56
C MET A 1 3.67 -28.56 -7.11
N VAL A 2 2.89 -27.83 -6.31
CA VAL A 2 1.62 -27.26 -6.76
C VAL A 2 1.98 -26.03 -7.59
N PRO A 3 1.61 -25.96 -8.89
CA PRO A 3 1.97 -24.82 -9.73
C PRO A 3 1.30 -23.55 -9.17
N CYS A 4 2.03 -22.44 -9.13
CA CYS A 4 1.57 -21.15 -8.57
C CYS A 4 0.24 -20.65 -9.20
N ALA A 5 -0.10 -21.12 -10.41
CA ALA A 5 -1.40 -20.91 -11.06
C ALA A 5 -2.61 -21.43 -10.23
N ASN A 6 -2.41 -22.43 -9.36
CA ASN A 6 -3.43 -22.92 -8.43
C ASN A 6 -3.56 -22.06 -7.17
N LEU A 7 -2.53 -21.32 -6.74
CA LEU A 7 -2.62 -20.50 -5.52
C LEU A 7 -3.43 -19.22 -5.74
N ILE A 8 -3.27 -18.57 -6.89
CA ILE A 8 -4.06 -17.37 -7.25
C ILE A 8 -5.50 -17.75 -7.60
N GLY A 9 -5.70 -18.86 -8.31
CA GLY A 9 -7.03 -19.43 -8.54
C GLY A 9 -7.73 -19.82 -7.25
N PHE A 10 -7.01 -20.39 -6.29
CA PHE A 10 -7.53 -20.74 -4.97
C PHE A 10 -7.83 -19.50 -4.13
N ALA A 11 -6.98 -18.47 -4.14
CA ALA A 11 -7.24 -17.21 -3.45
C ALA A 11 -8.45 -16.47 -4.02
N GLY A 12 -8.58 -16.38 -5.35
CA GLY A 12 -9.73 -15.77 -6.02
C GLY A 12 -11.03 -16.56 -5.81
N GLN A 13 -10.99 -17.90 -5.86
CA GLN A 13 -12.15 -18.75 -5.54
C GLN A 13 -12.53 -18.68 -4.07
N GLU A 14 -11.56 -18.65 -3.16
CA GLU A 14 -11.83 -18.58 -1.73
C GLU A 14 -12.33 -17.18 -1.31
N LEU A 15 -11.83 -16.11 -1.95
CA LEU A 15 -12.37 -14.76 -1.82
C LEU A 15 -13.80 -14.70 -2.35
N SER A 16 -14.07 -15.18 -3.57
CA SER A 16 -15.42 -15.22 -4.14
C SER A 16 -16.40 -16.04 -3.29
N ARG A 17 -15.93 -17.14 -2.68
CA ARG A 17 -16.72 -18.00 -1.80
C ARG A 17 -17.01 -17.33 -0.45
N LYS A 18 -16.07 -16.55 0.09
CA LYS A 18 -16.19 -15.89 1.39
C LYS A 18 -16.82 -14.50 1.32
N LEU A 19 -16.81 -13.86 0.15
CA LEU A 19 -17.41 -12.54 -0.07
C LEU A 19 -18.88 -12.44 0.38
N PRO A 20 -19.79 -13.38 0.04
CA PRO A 20 -21.17 -13.33 0.54
C PRO A 20 -21.28 -13.54 2.06
N HIS A 21 -20.37 -14.30 2.68
CA HIS A 21 -20.33 -14.45 4.14
C HIS A 21 -19.82 -13.18 4.82
N MET A 22 -18.79 -12.52 4.26
CA MET A 22 -18.30 -11.25 4.77
C MET A 22 -19.35 -10.14 4.64
N LEU A 23 -20.05 -10.06 3.51
CA LEU A 23 -21.19 -9.16 3.33
C LEU A 23 -22.30 -9.45 4.33
N GLY A 24 -22.59 -10.74 4.60
CA GLY A 24 -23.54 -11.15 5.63
C GLY A 24 -23.16 -10.67 7.03
N ILE A 25 -21.90 -10.86 7.43
CA ILE A 25 -21.39 -10.39 8.73
C ILE A 25 -21.42 -8.85 8.81
N LEU A 26 -21.06 -8.15 7.73
CA LEU A 26 -21.12 -6.69 7.68
C LEU A 26 -22.56 -6.20 7.86
N ILE A 27 -23.52 -6.76 7.12
CA ILE A 27 -24.93 -6.43 7.23
C ILE A 27 -25.45 -6.73 8.65
N GLU A 28 -25.14 -7.91 9.19
CA GLU A 28 -25.57 -8.34 10.52
C GLU A 28 -25.01 -7.40 11.61
N THR A 29 -23.73 -7.02 11.50
CA THR A 29 -23.08 -6.07 12.41
C THR A 29 -23.73 -4.69 12.30
N THR A 30 -24.00 -4.19 11.08
CA THR A 30 -24.72 -2.92 10.89
C THR A 30 -26.14 -2.96 11.47
N THR A 31 -26.84 -4.10 11.35
CA THR A 31 -28.18 -4.25 11.93
C THR A 31 -28.17 -4.37 13.45
N LEU A 32 -27.16 -5.02 14.04
CA LEU A 32 -26.99 -5.16 15.50
C LEU A 32 -26.61 -3.83 16.18
N VAL A 33 -25.84 -2.99 15.48
CA VAL A 33 -25.62 -1.59 15.90
C VAL A 33 -26.95 -0.83 15.91
N GLY A 34 -27.82 -1.07 14.91
CA GLY A 34 -29.16 -0.49 14.84
C GLY A 34 -30.14 -0.94 15.94
N THR A 35 -29.88 -2.06 16.63
CA THR A 35 -30.75 -2.55 17.73
C THR A 35 -30.38 -2.01 19.11
N GLY A 36 -29.33 -1.19 19.24
CA GLY A 36 -28.99 -0.48 20.48
C GLY A 36 -28.36 -1.34 21.59
N GLU A 37 -27.91 -2.56 21.29
CA GLU A 37 -27.21 -3.42 22.27
C GLU A 37 -25.72 -3.09 22.44
N LEU A 38 -25.15 -2.23 21.58
CA LEU A 38 -23.78 -1.71 21.70
C LEU A 38 -23.78 -0.18 21.74
N THR A 39 -23.18 0.42 22.78
CA THR A 39 -22.85 1.84 22.82
C THR A 39 -21.74 2.14 21.81
N GLU A 40 -21.85 3.22 21.04
CA GLU A 40 -20.84 3.62 20.04
C GLU A 40 -19.42 3.74 20.63
N GLU A 41 -19.32 4.21 21.87
CA GLU A 41 -18.05 4.32 22.62
C GLU A 41 -17.39 2.95 22.87
N LEU A 42 -18.19 1.93 23.24
CA LEU A 42 -17.69 0.58 23.44
C LEU A 42 -17.23 -0.04 22.11
N LEU A 43 -17.94 0.25 21.01
CA LEU A 43 -17.56 -0.23 19.69
C LEU A 43 -16.21 0.40 19.25
N ALA A 44 -16.03 1.71 19.43
CA ALA A 44 -14.78 2.39 19.11
C ALA A 44 -13.59 1.86 19.92
N GLU A 45 -13.76 1.64 21.23
CA GLU A 45 -12.72 1.06 22.10
C GLU A 45 -12.33 -0.36 21.64
N ARG A 46 -13.33 -1.18 21.30
CA ARG A 46 -13.11 -2.56 20.81
C ARG A 46 -12.44 -2.58 19.44
N THR A 47 -12.85 -1.71 18.52
CA THR A 47 -12.23 -1.55 17.20
C THR A 47 -10.77 -1.12 17.30
N THR A 48 -10.47 -0.16 18.17
CA THR A 48 -9.08 0.28 18.41
C THR A 48 -8.24 -0.85 19.01
N SER A 49 -8.78 -1.56 20.01
CA SER A 49 -8.09 -2.68 20.66
C SER A 49 -7.80 -3.82 19.68
N LEU A 50 -8.77 -4.16 18.83
CA LEU A 50 -8.63 -5.14 17.76
C LEU A 50 -7.56 -4.69 16.76
N SER A 51 -7.57 -3.43 16.34
CA SER A 51 -6.59 -2.87 15.40
C SER A 51 -5.16 -2.94 15.93
N ARG A 52 -4.95 -2.67 17.22
CA ARG A 52 -3.64 -2.82 17.89
C ARG A 52 -3.15 -4.27 17.87
N ILE A 53 -4.03 -5.23 18.14
CA ILE A 53 -3.68 -6.67 18.10
C ILE A 53 -3.29 -7.07 16.67
N ILE A 54 -4.10 -6.68 15.68
CA ILE A 54 -3.81 -6.93 14.26
C ILE A 54 -2.48 -6.28 13.86
N ALA A 55 -2.21 -5.06 14.31
CA ALA A 55 -0.95 -4.37 14.01
C ALA A 55 0.28 -5.16 14.51
N ILE A 56 0.22 -5.69 15.73
CA ILE A 56 1.30 -6.55 16.27
C ILE A 56 1.46 -7.82 15.43
N LEU A 57 0.34 -8.48 15.07
CA LEU A 57 0.38 -9.69 14.25
C LEU A 57 1.00 -9.41 12.87
N LEU A 58 0.62 -8.30 12.22
CA LEU A 58 1.18 -7.90 10.93
C LEU A 58 2.69 -7.64 11.01
N LEU A 59 3.17 -6.95 12.05
CA LEU A 59 4.60 -6.73 12.26
C LEU A 59 5.36 -8.05 12.49
N VAL A 60 4.82 -8.97 13.29
CA VAL A 60 5.40 -10.30 13.47
C VAL A 60 5.44 -11.06 12.14
N SER A 61 4.35 -11.02 11.37
CA SER A 61 4.30 -11.61 10.03
C SER A 61 5.34 -10.98 9.09
N TYR A 62 5.58 -9.66 9.18
CA TYR A 62 6.60 -8.99 8.37
C TYR A 62 8.02 -9.44 8.74
N VAL A 63 8.32 -9.59 10.03
CA VAL A 63 9.62 -10.14 10.48
C VAL A 63 9.83 -11.56 9.96
N VAL A 64 8.81 -12.41 10.04
CA VAL A 64 8.84 -13.77 9.48
C VAL A 64 9.02 -13.74 7.97
N PHE A 65 8.34 -12.82 7.27
CA PHE A 65 8.48 -12.62 5.83
C PHE A 65 9.91 -12.21 5.44
N ILE A 66 10.51 -11.24 6.14
CA ILE A 66 11.89 -10.83 5.93
C ILE A 66 12.86 -12.01 6.18
N PHE A 67 12.67 -12.79 7.24
CA PHE A 67 13.47 -13.98 7.48
C PHE A 67 13.34 -15.02 6.36
N PHE A 68 12.12 -15.23 5.86
CA PHE A 68 11.86 -16.12 4.73
C PHE A 68 12.57 -15.64 3.45
N GLN A 69 12.47 -14.35 3.13
CA GLN A 69 13.11 -13.75 1.95
C GLN A 69 14.64 -13.83 2.01
N THR A 70 15.22 -13.44 3.16
CA THR A 70 16.67 -13.32 3.32
C THR A 70 17.40 -14.65 3.46
N GLN A 71 16.77 -15.67 4.06
CA GLN A 71 17.44 -16.94 4.33
C GLN A 71 16.93 -18.13 3.51
N SER A 72 15.62 -18.20 3.29
CA SER A 72 15.01 -19.46 2.83
C SER A 72 14.89 -19.56 1.30
N HIS A 73 14.73 -18.42 0.61
CA HIS A 73 14.39 -18.38 -0.81
C HIS A 73 15.20 -17.38 -1.65
N HIS A 74 16.33 -16.88 -1.15
CA HIS A 74 17.25 -15.98 -1.88
C HIS A 74 17.55 -16.50 -3.31
N SER A 75 17.73 -17.82 -3.45
CA SER A 75 18.01 -18.48 -4.73
C SER A 75 16.91 -18.36 -5.79
N ILE A 76 15.62 -18.24 -5.44
CA ILE A 76 14.57 -18.11 -6.46
C ILE A 76 14.59 -16.70 -7.07
N TYR A 77 14.81 -15.71 -6.22
CA TYR A 77 14.89 -14.31 -6.62
C TYR A 77 16.18 -14.05 -7.41
N ASP A 78 17.33 -14.54 -6.92
CA ASP A 78 18.63 -14.32 -7.57
C ASP A 78 18.66 -14.86 -9.01
N ASN A 79 18.13 -16.06 -9.25
CA ASN A 79 18.15 -16.62 -10.61
C ASN A 79 17.25 -15.85 -11.60
N VAL A 80 16.17 -15.23 -11.11
CA VAL A 80 15.26 -14.41 -11.94
C VAL A 80 15.89 -13.04 -12.19
N PHE A 81 16.51 -12.46 -11.17
CA PHE A 81 17.19 -11.18 -11.22
C PHE A 81 18.48 -11.24 -12.05
N GLU A 82 19.33 -12.25 -11.89
CA GLU A 82 20.54 -12.44 -12.73
C GLU A 82 20.20 -12.59 -14.22
N HIS A 83 19.06 -13.20 -14.54
CA HIS A 83 18.61 -13.37 -15.92
C HIS A 83 18.08 -12.07 -16.54
N ASP A 84 17.46 -11.19 -15.74
CA ASP A 84 17.02 -9.87 -16.18
C ASP A 84 18.20 -8.86 -16.18
N GLU A 85 19.17 -8.94 -15.26
CA GLU A 85 20.43 -8.18 -15.30
C GLU A 85 21.25 -8.48 -16.57
N GLY A 86 21.21 -9.72 -17.07
CA GLY A 86 21.86 -10.09 -18.33
C GLY A 86 21.21 -9.49 -19.59
N ARG A 87 20.02 -8.88 -19.45
CA ARG A 87 19.25 -8.21 -20.52
C ARG A 87 19.30 -6.70 -20.43
N ASP A 88 20.03 -6.17 -19.45
CA ASP A 88 20.26 -4.75 -19.24
C ASP A 88 20.94 -4.13 -20.46
N GLU A 89 20.19 -3.44 -21.32
CA GLU A 89 20.71 -2.88 -22.58
C GLU A 89 21.70 -1.72 -22.34
N ASP A 90 21.72 -1.12 -21.14
CA ASP A 90 22.59 -0.02 -20.75
C ASP A 90 23.60 -0.35 -19.64
N GLY A 91 23.64 -1.59 -19.13
CA GLY A 91 24.50 -2.04 -18.02
C GLY A 91 26.00 -1.81 -18.21
N HIS A 92 26.48 -1.57 -19.44
CA HIS A 92 27.85 -1.15 -19.69
C HIS A 92 28.19 0.27 -19.20
N LYS A 93 27.21 1.13 -18.92
CA LYS A 93 27.45 2.51 -18.41
C LYS A 93 27.55 2.58 -16.89
N ASP A 94 26.91 1.67 -16.16
CA ASP A 94 26.86 1.71 -14.70
C ASP A 94 28.10 1.14 -14.00
N ILE A 95 28.80 0.21 -14.67
CA ILE A 95 30.05 -0.36 -14.16
C ILE A 95 31.16 0.70 -14.02
N HIS A 96 31.06 1.81 -14.78
CA HIS A 96 32.04 2.89 -14.80
C HIS A 96 31.66 4.11 -13.93
N LYS A 97 30.54 4.07 -13.20
CA LYS A 97 30.18 5.15 -12.28
C LYS A 97 31.02 5.05 -11.00
N ASP A 98 31.63 6.16 -10.61
CA ASP A 98 32.32 6.27 -9.34
C ASP A 98 31.35 5.99 -8.19
N LYS A 99 31.66 4.97 -7.38
CA LYS A 99 30.85 4.60 -6.22
C LYS A 99 31.23 5.46 -5.03
N LEU A 100 30.22 5.97 -4.34
CA LEU A 100 30.41 6.70 -3.09
C LEU A 100 31.06 5.81 -2.03
N THR A 101 31.93 6.40 -1.23
CA THR A 101 32.46 5.76 -0.03
C THR A 101 31.35 5.62 1.02
N LEU A 102 31.51 4.67 1.96
CA LEU A 102 30.52 4.43 3.02
C LEU A 102 30.19 5.71 3.82
N THR A 103 31.21 6.53 4.09
CA THR A 103 31.04 7.81 4.78
C THR A 103 30.23 8.82 3.97
N GLU A 104 30.48 8.92 2.66
CA GLU A 104 29.69 9.76 1.75
C GLU A 104 28.23 9.27 1.68
N CYS A 105 28.01 7.95 1.65
CA CYS A 105 26.66 7.38 1.70
C CYS A 105 25.92 7.75 2.99
N ILE A 106 26.57 7.64 4.15
CA ILE A 106 25.95 8.01 5.45
C ILE A 106 25.60 9.49 5.47
N ILE A 107 26.52 10.35 5.03
CA ILE A 107 26.31 11.81 5.01
C ILE A 107 25.17 12.16 4.05
N ALA A 108 25.20 11.63 2.83
CA ALA A 108 24.17 11.85 1.83
C ALA A 108 22.79 11.37 2.33
N LEU A 109 22.72 10.18 2.94
CA LEU A 109 21.48 9.63 3.50
C LEU A 109 20.94 10.52 4.62
N ALA A 110 21.79 10.97 5.54
CA ALA A 110 21.38 11.85 6.63
C ALA A 110 20.81 13.18 6.11
N ILE A 111 21.46 13.79 5.11
CA ILE A 111 20.99 15.03 4.48
C ILE A 111 19.66 14.79 3.76
N SER A 112 19.55 13.74 2.95
CA SER A 112 18.33 13.40 2.21
C SER A 112 17.15 13.16 3.15
N VAL A 113 17.33 12.38 4.22
CA VAL A 113 16.29 12.14 5.22
C VAL A 113 15.84 13.45 5.89
N ALA A 114 16.78 14.34 6.23
CA ALA A 114 16.44 15.63 6.81
C ALA A 114 15.62 16.52 5.86
N LEU A 115 16.01 16.58 4.58
CA LEU A 115 15.30 17.36 3.55
C LEU A 115 13.91 16.79 3.27
N VAL A 116 13.80 15.47 3.09
CA VAL A 116 12.50 14.80 2.88
C VAL A 116 11.59 14.99 4.09
N THR A 117 12.13 14.89 5.31
CA THR A 117 11.36 15.15 6.54
C THR A 117 10.83 16.58 6.59
N PHE A 118 11.64 17.57 6.22
CA PHE A 118 11.20 18.97 6.18
C PHE A 118 10.06 19.18 5.17
N ILE A 119 10.19 18.61 3.97
CA ILE A 119 9.15 18.69 2.93
C ILE A 119 7.89 17.96 3.37
N ALA A 120 8.01 16.78 4.00
CA ALA A 120 6.87 16.01 4.49
C ALA A 120 6.09 16.77 5.58
N ILE A 121 6.77 17.42 6.53
CA ILE A 121 6.11 18.24 7.56
C ILE A 121 5.39 19.43 6.90
N ALA A 122 6.04 20.11 5.95
CA ALA A 122 5.42 21.22 5.24
C ALA A 122 4.17 20.77 4.45
N LEU A 123 4.24 19.62 3.78
CA LEU A 123 3.12 19.03 3.05
C LEU A 123 1.95 18.71 3.98
N VAL A 124 2.20 18.03 5.10
CA VAL A 124 1.15 17.63 6.06
C VAL A 124 0.41 18.85 6.64
N ASN A 125 1.13 19.95 6.92
CA ASN A 125 0.51 21.17 7.44
C ASN A 125 -0.45 21.83 6.43
N GLU A 126 -0.23 21.64 5.13
CA GLU A 126 -1.09 22.20 4.07
C GLU A 126 -2.29 21.31 3.73
N ILE A 127 -2.31 20.04 4.16
CA ILE A 127 -3.39 19.09 3.80
C ILE A 127 -4.76 19.64 4.20
N HIS A 128 -4.92 20.12 5.43
CA HIS A 128 -6.20 20.61 5.93
C HIS A 128 -6.71 21.81 5.12
N HIS A 129 -5.82 22.75 4.78
CA HIS A 129 -6.14 23.92 3.98
C HIS A 129 -6.53 23.53 2.54
N VAL A 130 -5.84 22.58 1.92
CA VAL A 130 -6.18 22.09 0.57
C VAL A 130 -7.56 21.40 0.56
N VAL A 131 -7.87 20.58 1.57
CA VAL A 131 -9.16 19.89 1.65
C VAL A 131 -10.31 20.87 1.90
N THR A 132 -10.14 21.82 2.81
CA THR A 132 -11.22 22.74 3.23
C THR A 132 -11.40 23.94 2.29
N GLU A 133 -10.32 24.57 1.84
CA GLU A 133 -10.40 25.82 1.07
C GLU A 133 -10.37 25.61 -0.45
N GLN A 134 -9.68 24.57 -0.93
CA GLN A 134 -9.57 24.28 -2.37
C GLN A 134 -10.58 23.24 -2.86
N GLY A 135 -11.39 22.67 -1.95
CA GLY A 135 -12.47 21.74 -2.28
C GLY A 135 -11.98 20.39 -2.80
N VAL A 136 -10.75 19.99 -2.47
CA VAL A 136 -10.22 18.66 -2.78
C VAL A 136 -10.84 17.67 -1.79
N SER A 137 -11.35 16.54 -2.27
CA SER A 137 -11.95 15.55 -1.39
C SER A 137 -10.89 14.84 -0.53
N ASP A 138 -11.25 14.51 0.70
CA ASP A 138 -10.38 13.82 1.66
C ASP A 138 -9.91 12.44 1.12
N PRO A 139 -10.78 11.60 0.53
CA PRO A 139 -10.35 10.36 -0.10
C PRO A 139 -9.42 10.58 -1.30
N PHE A 140 -9.59 11.65 -2.08
CA PHE A 140 -8.68 11.92 -3.20
C PHE A 140 -7.29 12.35 -2.71
N MET A 141 -7.25 13.16 -1.65
CA MET A 141 -6.00 13.55 -1.02
C MET A 141 -5.25 12.33 -0.46
N GLY A 142 -5.94 11.49 0.32
CA GLY A 142 -5.35 10.34 1.01
C GLY A 142 -5.06 9.13 0.11
N LEU A 143 -5.94 8.78 -0.82
CA LEU A 143 -5.78 7.60 -1.68
C LEU A 143 -4.94 7.87 -2.93
N ILE A 144 -4.95 9.09 -3.46
CA ILE A 144 -4.35 9.41 -4.77
C ILE A 144 -3.16 10.34 -4.61
N LEU A 145 -3.35 11.56 -4.13
CA LEU A 145 -2.32 12.60 -4.18
C LEU A 145 -1.11 12.27 -3.31
N VAL A 146 -1.33 11.99 -2.02
CA VAL A 146 -0.22 11.74 -1.08
C VAL A 146 0.60 10.51 -1.50
N PRO A 147 0.01 9.33 -1.77
CA PRO A 147 0.77 8.16 -2.18
C PRO A 147 1.48 8.33 -3.52
N LEU A 148 0.85 9.02 -4.49
CA LEU A 148 1.46 9.27 -5.80
C LEU A 148 2.76 10.07 -5.67
N VAL A 149 2.78 11.11 -4.84
CA VAL A 149 3.98 11.93 -4.61
C VAL A 149 5.02 11.16 -3.79
N GLU A 150 4.60 10.44 -2.75
CA GLU A 150 5.48 9.62 -1.91
C GLU A 150 6.23 8.57 -2.73
N LYS A 151 5.53 7.91 -3.66
CA LYS A 151 6.05 6.77 -4.43
C LYS A 151 6.52 7.12 -5.84
N ALA A 152 6.51 8.40 -6.21
CA ALA A 152 6.84 8.83 -7.58
C ALA A 152 8.22 8.34 -8.03
N ALA A 153 9.23 8.45 -7.17
CA ALA A 153 10.59 8.02 -7.49
C ALA A 153 10.68 6.50 -7.74
N GLU A 154 10.04 5.69 -6.88
CA GLU A 154 9.97 4.24 -7.06
C GLU A 154 9.22 3.85 -8.34
N HIS A 155 8.13 4.56 -8.68
CA HIS A 155 7.40 4.35 -9.93
C HIS A 155 8.24 4.68 -11.16
N LEU A 156 9.02 5.77 -11.12
CA LEU A 156 9.92 6.11 -12.22
C LEU A 156 10.96 5.01 -12.43
N THR A 157 11.58 4.50 -11.36
CA THR A 157 12.52 3.38 -11.43
C THR A 157 11.86 2.12 -11.99
N ALA A 158 10.66 1.76 -11.53
CA ALA A 158 9.96 0.58 -12.05
C ALA A 158 9.55 0.72 -13.53
N ILE A 159 9.24 1.93 -13.98
CA ILE A 159 8.97 2.20 -15.41
C ILE A 159 10.23 2.06 -16.25
N ASP A 160 11.38 2.54 -15.75
CA ASP A 160 12.70 2.42 -16.38
C ASP A 160 13.08 0.94 -16.54
N GLU A 161 13.01 0.16 -15.46
CA GLU A 161 13.26 -1.29 -15.47
C GLU A 161 12.31 -2.04 -16.42
N ALA A 162 11.03 -1.67 -16.44
CA ALA A 162 10.07 -2.26 -17.36
C ALA A 162 10.38 -1.89 -18.83
N TRP A 163 10.90 -0.69 -19.07
CA TRP A 163 11.33 -0.23 -20.40
C TRP A 163 12.54 -1.03 -20.90
N ASP A 164 13.48 -1.35 -20.00
CA ASP A 164 14.66 -2.17 -20.28
C ASP A 164 14.37 -3.68 -20.25
N ASN A 165 13.09 -4.04 -20.36
CA ASN A 165 12.61 -5.43 -20.44
C ASN A 165 12.97 -6.27 -19.20
N GLN A 166 13.21 -5.61 -18.06
CA GLN A 166 13.46 -6.19 -16.74
C GLN A 166 12.16 -6.21 -15.91
N ILE A 167 11.10 -6.78 -16.48
CA ILE A 167 9.75 -6.73 -15.88
C ILE A 167 9.67 -7.38 -14.49
N ASN A 168 10.53 -8.37 -14.19
CA ASN A 168 10.52 -9.00 -12.87
C ASN A 168 11.10 -8.07 -11.79
N PHE A 169 12.11 -7.25 -12.13
CA PHE A 169 12.64 -6.21 -11.25
C PHE A 169 11.56 -5.16 -10.96
N ALA A 170 10.94 -4.61 -12.01
CA ALA A 170 9.85 -3.64 -11.88
C ALA A 170 8.70 -4.17 -10.99
N LEU A 171 8.29 -5.43 -11.20
CA LEU A 171 7.25 -6.08 -10.40
C LEU A 171 7.70 -6.31 -8.95
N SER A 172 8.95 -6.70 -8.73
CA SER A 172 9.48 -6.93 -7.38
C SER A 172 9.52 -5.63 -6.57
N HIS A 173 9.89 -4.51 -7.18
CA HIS A 173 9.87 -3.20 -6.56
C HIS A 173 8.44 -2.78 -6.19
N CYS A 174 7.49 -2.92 -7.12
CA CYS A 174 6.09 -2.59 -6.87
C CYS A 174 5.45 -3.47 -5.76
N ILE A 175 5.62 -4.80 -5.84
CA ILE A 175 5.01 -5.74 -4.90
C ILE A 175 5.69 -5.65 -3.53
N GLY A 176 7.02 -5.56 -3.48
CA GLY A 176 7.78 -5.43 -2.24
C GLY A 176 7.39 -4.17 -1.47
N SER A 177 7.30 -3.04 -2.16
CA SER A 177 6.86 -1.76 -1.58
C SER A 177 5.41 -1.81 -1.06
N THR A 178 4.52 -2.53 -1.76
CA THR A 178 3.13 -2.75 -1.32
C THR A 178 3.05 -3.62 -0.06
N ILE A 179 3.80 -4.73 -0.01
CA ILE A 179 3.88 -5.61 1.16
C ILE A 179 4.44 -4.85 2.36
N GLN A 180 5.49 -4.06 2.17
CA GLN A 180 6.07 -3.22 3.21
C GLN A 180 5.05 -2.19 3.73
N THR A 181 4.31 -1.54 2.83
CA THR A 181 3.30 -0.57 3.24
C THR A 181 2.20 -1.21 4.10
N ALA A 182 1.70 -2.38 3.70
CA ALA A 182 0.62 -3.08 4.40
C ALA A 182 1.06 -3.76 5.70
N MET A 183 2.24 -4.39 5.74
CA MET A 183 2.68 -5.23 6.85
C MET A 183 3.68 -4.56 7.80
N LEU A 184 4.28 -3.44 7.40
CA LEU A 184 5.21 -2.66 8.22
C LEU A 184 4.67 -1.24 8.48
N ASN A 185 4.46 -0.43 7.44
CA ASN A 185 4.19 1.00 7.64
C ASN A 185 2.83 1.23 8.33
N ALA A 186 1.75 0.66 7.80
CA ALA A 186 0.41 0.79 8.37
C ALA A 186 0.33 0.33 9.85
N PRO A 187 0.80 -0.87 10.23
CA PRO A 187 0.79 -1.27 11.64
C PRO A 187 1.76 -0.46 12.50
N LEU A 188 2.88 0.01 11.96
CA LEU A 188 3.78 0.90 12.70
C LEU A 188 3.08 2.21 13.09
N VAL A 189 2.27 2.79 12.19
CA VAL A 189 1.48 4.00 12.48
C VAL A 189 0.47 3.76 13.62
N VAL A 190 -0.20 2.60 13.64
CA VAL A 190 -1.11 2.22 14.75
C VAL A 190 -0.36 2.09 16.08
N ILE A 191 0.83 1.47 16.09
CA ILE A 191 1.64 1.30 17.30
C ILE A 191 2.20 2.63 17.80
N VAL A 192 2.68 3.50 16.90
CA VAL A 192 3.14 4.85 17.25
C VAL A 192 1.97 5.68 17.81
N GLY A 193 0.80 5.62 17.16
CA GLY A 193 -0.42 6.26 17.65
C GLY A 193 -0.80 5.75 19.05
N TRP A 194 -0.70 4.45 19.29
CA TRP A 194 -0.93 3.87 20.62
C TRP A 194 0.06 4.41 21.66
N GLY A 195 1.35 4.53 21.32
CA GLY A 195 2.37 5.12 22.20
C GLY A 195 2.14 6.60 22.50
N LEU A 196 1.50 7.33 21.58
CA LEU A 196 1.15 8.76 21.72
C LEU A 196 -0.26 9.00 22.28
N ASN A 197 -0.99 7.95 22.67
CA ASN A 197 -2.40 8.00 23.09
C ASN A 197 -3.35 8.62 22.04
N LEU A 198 -3.04 8.47 20.76
CA LEU A 198 -3.93 8.82 19.65
C LEU A 198 -4.77 7.60 19.26
N PRO A 199 -6.08 7.76 18.98
CA PRO A 199 -6.98 6.67 18.61
C PRO A 199 -6.79 6.28 17.14
N MET A 200 -5.58 5.82 16.78
CA MET A 200 -5.28 5.31 15.45
C MET A 200 -5.70 3.84 15.34
N ASP A 201 -6.47 3.50 14.32
CA ASP A 201 -7.00 2.16 14.08
C ASP A 201 -7.03 1.80 12.58
N PHE A 202 -7.51 0.60 12.24
CA PHE A 202 -7.70 0.16 10.86
C PHE A 202 -9.16 0.30 10.40
N SER A 203 -9.89 1.28 10.94
CA SER A 203 -11.25 1.59 10.53
C SER A 203 -11.24 2.51 9.30
N PHE A 204 -11.19 1.91 8.12
CA PHE A 204 -11.29 2.63 6.85
C PHE A 204 -12.75 2.86 6.45
N GLU A 205 -13.00 3.92 5.69
CA GLU A 205 -14.31 4.15 5.09
C GLU A 205 -14.68 3.03 4.11
N ILE A 206 -15.99 2.77 3.98
CA ILE A 206 -16.49 1.68 3.12
C ILE A 206 -16.03 1.88 1.66
N PHE A 207 -15.97 3.14 1.22
CA PHE A 207 -15.48 3.51 -0.10
C PHE A 207 -14.02 3.10 -0.31
N ASP A 208 -13.13 3.41 0.65
CA ASP A 208 -11.71 3.10 0.57
C ASP A 208 -11.48 1.58 0.52
N ILE A 209 -12.20 0.84 1.36
CA ILE A 209 -12.15 -0.63 1.38
C ILE A 209 -12.60 -1.20 0.04
N ALA A 210 -13.70 -0.68 -0.53
CA ALA A 210 -14.21 -1.14 -1.81
C ALA A 210 -13.21 -0.89 -2.94
N MET A 211 -12.60 0.31 -3.01
CA MET A 211 -11.58 0.64 -4.00
C MET A 211 -10.34 -0.24 -3.86
N LEU A 212 -9.88 -0.48 -2.62
CA LEU A 212 -8.75 -1.37 -2.34
C LEU A 212 -9.02 -2.80 -2.83
N ILE A 213 -10.19 -3.35 -2.54
CA ILE A 213 -10.57 -4.71 -3.00
C ILE A 213 -10.61 -4.78 -4.53
N ILE A 214 -11.20 -3.79 -5.19
CA ILE A 214 -11.25 -3.72 -6.66
C ILE A 214 -9.83 -3.67 -7.23
N SER A 215 -8.94 -2.87 -6.63
CA SER A 215 -7.54 -2.78 -7.05
C SER A 215 -6.81 -4.13 -6.91
N ILE A 216 -6.93 -4.79 -5.75
CA ILE A 216 -6.30 -6.09 -5.49
C ILE A 216 -6.79 -7.15 -6.48
N ILE A 217 -8.10 -7.23 -6.75
CA ILE A 217 -8.68 -8.19 -7.69
C ILE A 217 -8.19 -7.90 -9.11
N THR A 218 -8.19 -6.62 -9.51
CA THR A 218 -7.78 -6.20 -10.85
C THR A 218 -6.32 -6.54 -11.10
N VAL A 219 -5.41 -6.05 -10.25
CA VAL A 219 -3.98 -6.32 -10.35
C VAL A 219 -3.69 -7.83 -10.21
N GLY A 220 -4.35 -8.51 -9.27
CA GLY A 220 -4.17 -9.95 -9.07
C GLY A 220 -4.56 -10.80 -10.28
N ASN A 221 -5.57 -10.37 -11.05
CA ASN A 221 -5.94 -11.04 -12.29
C ASN A 221 -4.91 -10.80 -13.40
N PHE A 222 -4.41 -9.57 -13.55
CA PHE A 222 -3.38 -9.26 -14.55
C PHE A 222 -2.06 -9.99 -14.28
N LEU A 223 -1.65 -10.08 -13.01
CA LEU A 223 -0.43 -10.81 -12.63
C LEU A 223 -0.55 -12.33 -12.84
N ARG A 224 -1.77 -12.87 -12.99
CA ARG A 224 -1.99 -14.31 -13.14
C ARG A 224 -1.53 -14.84 -14.49
N ASP A 225 -1.60 -14.02 -15.53
CA ASP A 225 -1.35 -14.45 -16.91
C ASP A 225 0.15 -14.50 -17.26
N GLN A 226 1.03 -14.08 -16.34
CA GLN A 226 2.50 -14.17 -16.39
C GLN A 226 3.11 -13.56 -17.67
N LYS A 227 2.37 -12.70 -18.35
CA LYS A 227 2.76 -11.94 -19.52
C LYS A 227 2.24 -10.53 -19.35
N SER A 228 2.95 -9.55 -19.90
CA SER A 228 2.51 -8.16 -19.95
C SER A 228 2.24 -7.78 -21.39
N ASP A 229 1.04 -7.26 -21.65
CA ASP A 229 0.69 -6.61 -22.91
C ASP A 229 0.39 -5.12 -22.70
N TYR A 230 0.61 -4.30 -23.74
CA TYR A 230 0.35 -2.86 -23.66
C TYR A 230 -1.13 -2.56 -23.37
N LEU A 231 -2.05 -3.42 -23.85
CA LEU A 231 -3.48 -3.25 -23.61
C LEU A 231 -3.81 -3.48 -22.12
N GLU A 232 -3.22 -4.49 -21.50
CA GLU A 232 -3.40 -4.78 -20.09
C GLU A 232 -2.87 -3.63 -19.22
N GLY A 233 -1.67 -3.13 -19.54
CA GLY A 233 -1.10 -1.95 -18.89
C GLY A 233 -1.98 -0.71 -19.03
N PHE A 234 -2.48 -0.44 -20.24
CA PHE A 234 -3.39 0.68 -20.48
C PHE A 234 -4.70 0.54 -19.69
N LEU A 235 -5.28 -0.66 -19.62
CA LEU A 235 -6.49 -0.92 -18.84
C LEU A 235 -6.26 -0.72 -17.33
N CYS A 236 -5.10 -1.13 -16.80
CA CYS A 236 -4.72 -0.85 -15.41
C CYS A 236 -4.69 0.66 -15.13
N VAL A 237 -4.08 1.45 -16.03
CA VAL A 237 -4.04 2.92 -15.90
C VAL A 237 -5.45 3.51 -15.94
N ILE A 238 -6.32 3.03 -16.84
CA ILE A 238 -7.71 3.49 -16.91
C ILE A 238 -8.48 3.16 -15.62
N VAL A 239 -8.28 1.98 -15.03
CA VAL A 239 -8.89 1.63 -13.74
C VAL A 239 -8.38 2.55 -12.64
N TYR A 240 -7.07 2.81 -12.57
CA TYR A 240 -6.50 3.75 -11.59
C TYR A 240 -7.09 5.16 -11.74
N VAL A 241 -7.19 5.68 -12.97
CA VAL A 241 -7.81 7.00 -13.23
C VAL A 241 -9.29 6.99 -12.86
N ALA A 242 -10.03 5.92 -13.13
CA ALA A 242 -11.42 5.80 -12.75
C ALA A 242 -11.61 5.82 -11.24
N ILE A 243 -10.74 5.13 -10.48
CA ILE A 243 -10.71 5.19 -9.01
C ILE A 243 -10.39 6.61 -8.54
N ALA A 244 -9.41 7.28 -9.15
CA ALA A 244 -9.04 8.64 -8.80
C ALA A 244 -10.19 9.63 -9.02
N VAL A 245 -10.90 9.52 -10.14
CA VAL A 245 -12.10 10.32 -10.41
C VAL A 245 -13.20 10.00 -9.39
N ALA A 246 -13.44 8.72 -9.10
CA ALA A 246 -14.43 8.34 -8.09
C ALA A 246 -14.11 8.93 -6.71
N ALA A 247 -12.84 8.92 -6.31
CA ALA A 247 -12.38 9.52 -5.05
C ALA A 247 -12.57 11.05 -5.06
N ALA A 248 -12.26 11.72 -6.17
CA ALA A 248 -12.42 13.18 -6.31
C ALA A 248 -13.87 13.65 -6.16
N PHE A 249 -14.84 12.83 -6.56
CA PHE A 249 -16.28 13.12 -6.44
C PHE A 249 -16.93 12.51 -5.20
N TYR A 250 -16.19 11.74 -4.39
CA TYR A 250 -16.73 11.15 -3.16
C TYR A 250 -16.89 12.24 -2.09
N PRO A 251 -18.06 12.32 -1.41
CA PRO A 251 -18.28 13.33 -0.39
C PRO A 251 -17.33 13.13 0.79
N ASN A 252 -16.83 14.24 1.33
CA ASN A 252 -16.01 14.20 2.53
C ASN A 252 -16.82 13.64 3.71
N PRO A 253 -16.21 12.82 4.57
CA PRO A 253 -16.83 12.44 5.82
C PRO A 253 -17.17 13.71 6.63
N PRO A 254 -18.30 13.73 7.36
CA PRO A 254 -18.68 14.87 8.16
C PRO A 254 -17.56 15.19 9.16
N GLU A 255 -17.14 16.45 9.26
CA GLU A 255 -16.10 16.87 10.19
C GLU A 255 -16.44 16.39 11.60
N VAL A 256 -15.57 15.57 12.19
CA VAL A 256 -15.60 15.30 13.62
C VAL A 256 -15.28 16.64 14.27
N THR A 257 -16.32 17.35 14.72
CA THR A 257 -16.16 18.58 15.49
C THR A 257 -15.32 18.22 16.71
N GLN A 258 -14.02 18.53 16.67
CA GLN A 258 -13.17 18.45 17.84
C GLN A 258 -13.74 19.46 18.83
N ALA A 259 -14.53 18.96 19.78
CA ALA A 259 -14.95 19.72 20.94
C ALA A 259 -13.69 20.03 21.75
N HIS A 260 -13.04 21.14 21.42
CA HIS A 260 -12.04 21.75 22.27
C HIS A 260 -12.71 22.16 23.58
N HIS A 261 -12.43 21.42 24.64
CA HIS A 261 -12.54 21.87 26.02
C HIS A 261 -11.36 21.34 26.83
#